data_AF-A0A1C7NNZ4-F1
#
_entry.id   AF-A0A1C7NNZ4-F1
#
_cell.length_a   1.000
_cell.length_b   1.000
_cell.length_c   1.000
_cell.angle_alpha   90.00
_cell.angle_beta   90.00
_cell.angle_gamma   90.00
#
_symmetry.space_group_name_H-M   'P 1'
#
loop_
_entity.id
_entity.type
_entity.pdbx_description
1 polymer ?
#
loop_
_entity_poly.entity_id
_entity_poly.type
_entity_poly.pdbx_seq_one_letter_code
_entity_poly.pdbx_strand_id
1 'polypeptide(L)'
;MKITQHAGKIKKKVRDIKRMLNKSDKLPAQATTEAKRKLRALEFELGEKMIDEQERTKAAKYHKIKHFERKKVMRKLKQAKRALQENSDETKTAELQSKVDDVEIKLLYTTHFPKSLHYVSLFPNSNEQDPTSSARREKMLNEIRKALLDGDKDLSLLQKRYRDEYKEKLIKRGTIAPVAPVDEEMTESKPEKNTSDSSDEEKDDFFEKA
;
A
#
# COMPACT_ATOMS: atom_id res chain seq x y z
N MET A 1 7.84 -18.05 -7.49
CA MET A 1 6.79 -17.71 -6.51
C MET A 1 7.48 -17.32 -5.20
N LYS A 2 7.62 -16.03 -4.86
CA LYS A 2 8.30 -15.61 -3.61
C LYS A 2 7.49 -16.17 -2.43
N ILE A 3 8.09 -17.01 -1.58
CA ILE A 3 7.43 -17.56 -0.39
C ILE A 3 7.22 -16.41 0.59
N THR A 4 6.02 -15.82 0.57
CA THR A 4 5.67 -14.72 1.47
C THR A 4 5.68 -15.20 2.92
N GLN A 5 6.63 -14.72 3.70
CA GLN A 5 6.74 -15.08 5.11
C GLN A 5 5.56 -14.49 5.90
N HIS A 6 4.99 -15.26 6.83
CA HIS A 6 3.97 -14.74 7.73
C HIS A 6 4.58 -13.67 8.67
N ALA A 7 3.84 -12.60 8.96
CA ALA A 7 4.24 -11.54 9.89
C ALA A 7 4.88 -12.05 11.21
N GLY A 8 4.35 -13.14 11.80
CA GLY A 8 4.94 -13.75 12.99
C GLY A 8 6.35 -14.29 12.80
N LYS A 9 6.66 -14.88 11.63
CA LYS A 9 8.03 -15.34 11.28
C LYS A 9 8.98 -14.15 11.10
N ILE A 10 8.52 -13.08 10.47
CA ILE A 10 9.31 -11.84 10.29
C ILE A 10 9.61 -11.21 11.66
N LYS A 11 8.63 -11.11 12.57
CA LYS A 11 8.83 -10.63 13.95
C LYS A 11 9.91 -11.41 14.70
N LYS A 12 9.94 -12.74 14.56
CA LYS A 12 10.99 -13.59 15.15
C LYS A 12 12.37 -13.20 14.61
N LYS A 13 12.53 -13.17 13.28
CA LYS A 13 13.79 -12.78 12.62
C LYS A 13 14.27 -11.38 13.03
N VAL A 14 13.38 -10.40 13.07
CA VAL A 14 13.68 -9.03 13.53
C VAL A 14 14.21 -9.05 14.96
N ARG A 15 13.56 -9.78 15.86
CA ARG A 15 14.00 -9.91 17.26
C ARG A 15 15.36 -10.58 17.38
N ASP A 16 15.58 -11.65 16.64
CA ASP A 16 16.83 -12.42 16.69
C ASP A 16 18.01 -11.58 16.19
N ILE A 17 17.83 -10.84 15.10
CA ILE A 17 18.87 -9.92 14.59
C ILE A 17 19.11 -8.75 15.56
N LYS A 18 18.06 -8.17 16.15
CA LYS A 18 18.23 -7.15 17.21
C LYS A 18 19.01 -7.68 18.41
N ARG A 19 18.70 -8.90 18.86
CA ARG A 19 19.43 -9.56 19.96
C ARG A 19 20.89 -9.83 19.61
N MET A 20 21.17 -10.27 18.38
CA MET A 20 22.52 -10.47 17.87
C MET A 20 23.31 -9.15 17.83
N LEU A 21 22.72 -8.08 17.31
CA LEU A 21 23.32 -6.75 17.27
C LEU A 21 23.56 -6.15 18.66
N ASN A 22 22.73 -6.47 19.66
CA ASN A 22 22.91 -6.00 21.03
C ASN A 22 24.01 -6.76 21.80
N LYS A 23 24.45 -7.94 21.34
CA LYS A 23 25.52 -8.75 21.95
C LYS A 23 26.87 -8.56 21.25
N SER A 24 27.01 -7.49 20.46
CA SER A 24 27.98 -7.39 19.37
C SER A 24 29.41 -7.01 19.74
N ASP A 25 29.80 -7.12 21.01
CA ASP A 25 31.17 -6.85 21.49
C ASP A 25 32.25 -7.71 20.80
N LYS A 26 31.86 -8.68 19.95
CA LYS A 26 32.75 -9.61 19.24
C LYS A 26 32.44 -9.78 17.74
N LEU A 27 31.56 -8.98 17.13
CA LEU A 27 31.22 -9.15 15.70
C LEU A 27 32.15 -8.32 14.79
N PRO A 28 32.61 -8.88 13.65
CA PRO A 28 33.31 -8.11 12.63
C PRO A 28 32.45 -6.97 12.08
N ALA A 29 33.07 -5.81 11.78
CA ALA A 29 32.37 -4.61 11.32
C ALA A 29 31.51 -4.85 10.06
N GLN A 30 31.98 -5.70 9.14
CA GLN A 30 31.23 -6.10 7.95
C GLN A 30 29.93 -6.84 8.31
N ALA A 31 30.02 -7.85 9.18
CA ALA A 31 28.88 -8.62 9.64
C ALA A 31 27.84 -7.76 10.38
N THR A 32 28.28 -6.76 11.15
CA THR A 32 27.39 -5.80 11.80
C THR A 32 26.64 -4.93 10.79
N THR A 33 27.32 -4.49 9.74
CA THR A 33 26.74 -3.64 8.68
C THR A 33 25.68 -4.40 7.88
N GLU A 34 26.00 -5.63 7.48
CA GLU A 34 25.06 -6.52 6.79
C GLU A 34 23.84 -6.85 7.67
N ALA A 35 24.05 -7.14 8.95
CA ALA A 35 22.97 -7.38 9.90
C ALA A 35 22.05 -6.17 10.08
N LYS A 36 22.59 -4.93 10.12
CA LYS A 36 21.80 -3.69 10.17
C LYS A 36 20.99 -3.47 8.88
N ARG A 37 21.58 -3.71 7.70
CA ARG A 37 20.86 -3.65 6.42
C ARG A 37 19.71 -4.66 6.37
N LYS A 38 19.98 -5.89 6.78
CA LYS A 38 18.97 -6.97 6.86
C LYS A 38 17.86 -6.65 7.86
N LEU A 39 18.21 -6.09 9.02
CA LEU A 39 17.24 -5.66 10.02
C LEU A 39 16.30 -4.61 9.42
N ARG A 40 16.86 -3.59 8.75
CA ARG A 40 16.10 -2.53 8.08
C ARG A 40 15.11 -3.12 7.06
N ALA A 41 15.57 -4.01 6.19
CA ALA A 41 14.70 -4.66 5.20
C ALA A 41 13.55 -5.46 5.85
N LEU A 42 13.85 -6.23 6.90
CA LEU A 42 12.84 -7.02 7.62
C LEU A 42 11.85 -6.15 8.40
N GLU A 43 12.30 -5.01 8.94
CA GLU A 43 11.40 -4.06 9.63
C GLU A 43 10.46 -3.38 8.65
N PHE A 44 10.94 -3.02 7.46
CA PHE A 44 10.09 -2.53 6.37
C PHE A 44 9.07 -3.59 5.94
N GLU A 45 9.52 -4.80 5.64
CA GLU A 45 8.63 -5.92 5.23
C GLU A 45 7.59 -6.21 6.31
N LEU A 46 7.99 -6.22 7.59
CA LEU A 46 7.08 -6.41 8.70
C LEU A 46 6.00 -5.32 8.75
N GLY A 47 6.40 -4.06 8.55
CA GLY A 47 5.47 -2.93 8.53
C GLY A 47 4.41 -3.06 7.44
N GLU A 48 4.85 -3.32 6.21
CA GLU A 48 3.94 -3.55 5.07
C GLU A 48 2.99 -4.72 5.33
N LYS A 49 3.51 -5.84 5.86
CA LYS A 49 2.69 -7.01 6.18
C LYS A 49 1.63 -6.74 7.25
N MET A 50 1.96 -5.93 8.25
CA MET A 50 1.01 -5.55 9.30
C MET A 50 -0.12 -4.67 8.74
N ILE A 51 0.20 -3.77 7.81
CA ILE A 51 -0.81 -2.96 7.12
C ILE A 51 -1.69 -3.86 6.24
N ASP A 52 -1.09 -4.74 5.44
CA ASP A 52 -1.82 -5.68 4.57
C ASP A 52 -2.80 -6.57 5.37
N GLU A 53 -2.39 -7.05 6.54
CA GLU A 53 -3.21 -7.87 7.43
C GLU A 53 -4.41 -7.10 8.00
N GLN A 54 -4.21 -5.82 8.34
CA GLN A 54 -5.29 -4.93 8.79
C GLN A 54 -6.28 -4.61 7.67
N GLU A 55 -5.76 -4.32 6.47
CA GLU A 55 -6.59 -4.11 5.28
C GLU A 55 -7.38 -5.35 4.91
N ARG A 56 -6.76 -6.55 4.98
CA ARG A 56 -7.45 -7.83 4.76
C ARG A 56 -8.57 -8.05 5.76
N THR A 57 -8.31 -7.79 7.04
CA THR A 57 -9.29 -7.93 8.12
C THR A 57 -10.49 -6.99 7.88
N LYS A 58 -10.24 -5.73 7.54
CA LYS A 58 -11.29 -4.75 7.22
C LYS A 58 -12.05 -5.12 5.97
N ALA A 59 -11.36 -5.56 4.92
CA ALA A 59 -11.98 -6.01 3.68
C ALA A 59 -12.96 -7.15 3.96
N ALA A 60 -12.56 -8.16 4.75
CA ALA A 60 -13.44 -9.25 5.17
C ALA A 60 -14.63 -8.76 6.01
N LYS A 61 -14.37 -7.92 7.02
CA LYS A 61 -15.39 -7.36 7.92
C LYS A 61 -16.49 -6.61 7.17
N TYR A 62 -16.12 -5.77 6.21
CA TYR A 62 -17.05 -4.91 5.49
C TYR A 62 -17.49 -5.45 4.12
N HIS A 63 -16.96 -6.61 3.68
CA HIS A 63 -17.24 -7.20 2.37
C HIS A 63 -18.74 -7.32 2.10
N LYS A 64 -19.48 -7.91 3.05
CA LYS A 64 -20.92 -8.16 2.91
C LYS A 64 -21.71 -6.85 2.80
N ILE A 65 -21.42 -5.88 3.67
CA ILE A 65 -22.09 -4.57 3.69
C ILE A 65 -21.82 -3.82 2.38
N LYS A 66 -20.54 -3.68 1.98
CA LYS A 66 -20.15 -3.05 0.72
C LYS A 66 -20.82 -3.73 -0.49
N HIS A 67 -20.93 -5.06 -0.48
CA HIS A 67 -21.56 -5.81 -1.57
C HIS A 67 -23.05 -5.46 -1.73
N PHE A 68 -23.82 -5.41 -0.64
CA PHE A 68 -25.24 -5.04 -0.69
C PHE A 68 -25.45 -3.58 -1.08
N GLU A 69 -24.64 -2.68 -0.53
CA GLU A 69 -24.72 -1.27 -0.89
C GLU A 69 -24.35 -1.04 -2.34
N ARG A 70 -23.28 -1.66 -2.84
CA ARG A 70 -22.91 -1.60 -4.26
C ARG A 70 -24.04 -2.09 -5.16
N LYS A 71 -24.70 -3.20 -4.82
CA LYS A 71 -25.90 -3.67 -5.55
C LYS A 71 -27.03 -2.63 -5.55
N LYS A 72 -27.30 -2.00 -4.40
CA LYS A 72 -28.30 -0.93 -4.28
C LYS A 72 -27.93 0.30 -5.12
N VAL A 73 -26.66 0.72 -5.09
CA VAL A 73 -26.15 1.83 -5.90
C VAL A 73 -26.24 1.51 -7.39
N MET A 74 -25.81 0.32 -7.84
CA MET A 74 -25.90 -0.08 -9.25
C MET A 74 -27.34 -0.05 -9.76
N ARG A 75 -28.32 -0.51 -8.95
CA ARG A 75 -29.74 -0.40 -9.30
C ARG A 75 -30.18 1.05 -9.44
N LYS A 76 -29.81 1.92 -8.50
CA LYS A 76 -30.09 3.36 -8.56
C LYS A 76 -29.44 4.01 -9.77
N LEU A 77 -28.22 3.60 -10.14
CA LEU A 77 -27.51 4.14 -11.29
C LEU A 77 -28.23 3.78 -12.59
N LYS A 78 -28.64 2.52 -12.72
CA LYS A 78 -29.45 2.07 -13.87
C LYS A 78 -30.75 2.86 -13.98
N GLN A 79 -31.44 3.11 -12.86
CA GLN A 79 -32.66 3.91 -12.83
C GLN A 79 -32.41 5.37 -13.23
N ALA A 80 -31.36 6.00 -12.70
CA ALA A 80 -31.00 7.38 -13.01
C ALA A 80 -30.62 7.55 -14.49
N LYS A 81 -29.82 6.63 -15.04
CA LYS A 81 -29.45 6.64 -16.47
C LYS A 81 -30.66 6.45 -17.38
N ARG A 82 -31.58 5.55 -17.00
CA ARG A 82 -32.83 5.34 -17.74
C ARG A 82 -33.71 6.58 -17.71
N ALA A 83 -33.88 7.21 -16.53
CA ALA A 83 -34.66 8.44 -16.39
C ALA A 83 -34.08 9.57 -17.23
N LEU A 84 -32.74 9.69 -17.30
CA LEU A 84 -32.07 10.66 -18.18
C LEU A 84 -32.29 10.36 -19.67
N GLN A 85 -32.27 9.09 -20.08
CA GLN A 85 -32.49 8.67 -21.47
C GLN A 85 -33.93 8.86 -21.93
N GLU A 86 -34.91 8.58 -21.06
CA GLU A 86 -36.34 8.73 -21.36
C GLU A 86 -36.83 10.19 -21.17
N ASN A 87 -35.97 11.09 -20.70
CA ASN A 87 -36.31 12.48 -20.47
C ASN A 87 -36.46 13.23 -21.80
N SER A 88 -37.65 13.78 -22.04
CA SER A 88 -37.93 14.66 -23.19
C SER A 88 -37.93 16.15 -22.83
N ASP A 89 -37.77 16.48 -21.54
CA ASP A 89 -37.83 17.85 -21.03
C ASP A 89 -36.42 18.40 -20.78
N GLU A 90 -35.94 19.26 -21.66
CA GLU A 90 -34.59 19.84 -21.58
C GLU A 90 -34.30 20.55 -20.26
N THR A 91 -35.33 21.12 -19.62
CA THR A 91 -35.17 21.83 -18.34
C THR A 91 -34.76 20.91 -17.20
N LYS A 92 -35.15 19.62 -17.26
CA LYS A 92 -34.84 18.60 -16.26
C LYS A 92 -33.55 17.83 -16.54
N THR A 93 -32.98 17.98 -17.74
CA THR A 93 -31.78 17.24 -18.16
C THR A 93 -30.60 17.50 -17.22
N ALA A 94 -30.37 18.76 -16.81
CA ALA A 94 -29.29 19.11 -15.89
C ALA A 94 -29.46 18.46 -14.50
N GLU A 95 -30.68 18.43 -13.97
CA GLU A 95 -30.97 17.81 -12.67
C GLU A 95 -30.79 16.28 -12.73
N LEU A 96 -31.24 15.65 -13.82
CA LEU A 96 -31.09 14.21 -14.03
C LEU A 96 -29.62 13.81 -14.24
N GLN A 97 -28.84 14.62 -14.95
CA GLN A 97 -27.40 14.41 -15.08
C GLN A 97 -26.70 14.50 -13.72
N SER A 98 -27.01 15.54 -12.93
CA SER A 98 -26.47 15.67 -11.57
C SER A 98 -26.80 14.46 -10.68
N LYS A 99 -28.02 13.91 -10.80
CA LYS A 99 -28.41 12.66 -10.12
C LYS A 99 -27.60 11.46 -10.58
N VAL A 100 -27.28 11.35 -11.87
CA VAL A 100 -26.40 10.29 -12.38
C VAL A 100 -25.01 10.43 -11.77
N ASP A 101 -24.41 11.61 -11.85
CA ASP A 101 -23.06 11.90 -11.34
C ASP A 101 -22.94 11.56 -9.84
N ASP A 102 -23.93 11.98 -9.05
CA ASP A 102 -23.99 11.68 -7.62
C ASP A 102 -24.04 10.18 -7.31
N VAL A 103 -24.74 9.41 -8.14
CA VAL A 103 -24.83 7.95 -7.96
C VAL A 103 -23.55 7.26 -8.45
N GLU A 104 -22.87 7.80 -9.47
CA GLU A 104 -21.55 7.32 -9.92
C GLU A 104 -20.48 7.53 -8.84
N ILE A 105 -20.46 8.68 -8.18
CA ILE A 105 -19.58 8.94 -7.03
C ILE A 105 -19.87 7.96 -5.89
N LYS A 106 -21.15 7.67 -5.59
CA LYS A 106 -21.54 6.65 -4.60
C LYS A 106 -21.08 5.25 -5.03
N LEU A 107 -21.05 4.93 -6.32
CA LEU A 107 -20.58 3.64 -6.82
C LEU A 107 -19.06 3.51 -6.59
N LEU A 108 -18.31 4.56 -6.91
CA LEU A 108 -16.88 4.66 -6.64
C LEU A 108 -16.59 4.55 -5.14
N TYR A 109 -17.40 5.21 -4.30
CA TYR A 109 -17.31 5.07 -2.84
C TYR A 109 -17.44 3.60 -2.40
N THR A 110 -18.45 2.86 -2.88
CA THR A 110 -18.62 1.45 -2.51
C THR A 110 -17.52 0.54 -3.06
N THR A 111 -16.90 0.90 -4.18
CA THR A 111 -15.93 0.04 -4.89
C THR A 111 -14.52 0.30 -4.39
N HIS A 112 -14.09 1.57 -4.40
CA HIS A 112 -12.73 2.02 -4.14
C HIS A 112 -12.53 2.62 -2.74
N PHE A 113 -13.45 2.38 -1.79
CA PHE A 113 -13.30 2.85 -0.41
C PHE A 113 -11.90 2.48 0.16
N PRO A 114 -11.18 3.43 0.80
CA PRO A 114 -9.87 3.18 1.37
C PRO A 114 -9.86 1.99 2.34
N LYS A 115 -8.99 1.01 2.08
CA LYS A 115 -8.91 -0.24 2.85
C LYS A 115 -8.36 -0.03 4.27
N SER A 116 -7.62 1.06 4.48
CA SER A 116 -7.06 1.44 5.77
C SER A 116 -8.09 2.07 6.72
N LEU A 117 -9.29 2.42 6.25
CA LEU A 117 -10.34 3.05 7.06
C LEU A 117 -11.50 2.12 7.41
N HIS A 118 -12.27 2.50 8.44
CA HIS A 118 -13.55 1.86 8.72
C HIS A 118 -14.60 2.34 7.73
N TYR A 119 -15.28 1.39 7.08
CA TYR A 119 -16.32 1.71 6.13
C TYR A 119 -17.52 2.37 6.81
N VAL A 120 -18.02 3.47 6.24
CA VAL A 120 -19.24 4.14 6.68
C VAL A 120 -20.34 3.87 5.66
N SER A 121 -21.45 3.31 6.12
CA SER A 121 -22.59 2.92 5.27
C SER A 121 -23.20 4.14 4.55
N LEU A 122 -23.49 3.98 3.25
CA LEU A 122 -24.24 4.94 2.45
C LEU A 122 -25.73 4.93 2.78
N PHE A 123 -26.27 3.78 3.17
CA PHE A 123 -27.68 3.58 3.47
C PHE A 123 -27.86 2.95 4.85
N PRO A 124 -27.49 3.67 5.93
CA PRO A 124 -27.65 3.17 7.29
C PRO A 124 -29.14 2.93 7.60
N ASN A 125 -29.40 1.97 8.47
CA ASN A 125 -30.75 1.79 9.01
C ASN A 125 -31.15 3.05 9.79
N SER A 126 -32.45 3.34 9.90
CA SER A 126 -32.95 4.56 10.55
C SER A 126 -32.43 4.75 11.99
N ASN A 127 -32.14 3.65 12.69
CA ASN A 127 -31.62 3.66 14.06
C ASN A 127 -30.09 3.83 14.17
N GLU A 128 -29.38 3.89 13.05
CA GLU A 128 -27.90 3.96 12.98
C GLU A 128 -27.42 5.32 12.41
N GLN A 129 -28.32 6.30 12.29
CA GLN A 129 -27.98 7.63 11.81
C GLN A 129 -27.31 8.46 12.90
N ASP A 130 -26.01 8.26 13.05
CA ASP A 130 -25.16 9.12 13.86
C ASP A 130 -24.65 10.32 13.02
N PRO A 131 -24.76 11.57 13.51
CA PRO A 131 -24.26 12.75 12.81
C PRO A 131 -22.76 12.69 12.53
N THR A 132 -21.95 12.09 13.41
CA THR A 132 -20.49 12.02 13.18
C THR A 132 -20.15 11.08 12.02
N SER A 133 -20.87 9.97 11.91
CA SER A 133 -20.76 9.03 10.80
C SER A 133 -21.20 9.68 9.49
N SER A 134 -22.28 10.46 9.51
CA SER A 134 -22.75 11.20 8.33
C SER A 134 -21.73 12.22 7.82
N ALA A 135 -21.14 13.00 8.72
CA ALA A 135 -20.07 13.95 8.36
C ALA A 135 -18.83 13.25 7.76
N ARG A 136 -18.43 12.09 8.31
CA ARG A 136 -17.33 11.29 7.75
C ARG A 136 -17.64 10.78 6.35
N ARG A 137 -18.85 10.28 6.11
CA ARG A 137 -19.31 9.83 4.79
C ARG A 137 -19.26 10.97 3.78
N GLU A 138 -19.81 12.13 4.12
CA GLU A 138 -19.81 13.32 3.25
C GLU A 138 -18.39 13.80 2.93
N LYS A 139 -17.50 13.82 3.94
CA LYS A 139 -16.09 14.14 3.73
C LYS A 139 -15.45 13.20 2.70
N MET A 140 -15.67 11.89 2.81
CA MET A 140 -15.12 10.92 1.85
C MET A 140 -15.71 11.09 0.44
N LEU A 141 -17.01 11.35 0.32
CA LEU A 141 -17.64 11.60 -0.98
C LEU A 141 -17.04 12.86 -1.64
N ASN A 142 -16.80 13.91 -0.87
CA ASN A 142 -16.16 15.13 -1.36
C ASN A 142 -14.71 14.90 -1.78
N GLU A 143 -13.97 14.06 -1.06
CA GLU A 143 -12.61 13.69 -1.46
C GLU A 143 -12.58 12.88 -2.76
N ILE A 144 -13.54 11.98 -2.96
CA ILE A 144 -13.68 11.25 -4.24
C ILE A 144 -14.00 12.23 -5.38
N ARG A 145 -14.90 13.20 -5.16
CA ARG A 145 -15.19 14.26 -6.15
C ARG A 145 -13.94 15.03 -6.54
N LYS A 146 -13.12 15.43 -5.55
CA LYS A 146 -11.86 16.13 -5.80
C LYS A 146 -10.87 15.25 -6.57
N ALA A 147 -10.69 14.00 -6.16
CA ALA A 147 -9.80 13.07 -6.85
C ALA A 147 -10.20 12.86 -8.32
N LEU A 148 -11.51 12.79 -8.62
CA LEU A 148 -12.00 12.72 -10.00
C LEU A 148 -11.70 13.99 -10.80
N LEU A 149 -11.86 15.18 -10.19
CA LEU A 149 -11.46 16.45 -10.80
C LEU A 149 -9.96 16.50 -11.10
N ASP A 150 -9.15 15.97 -10.19
CA ASP A 150 -7.69 15.89 -10.32
C ASP A 150 -7.24 14.81 -11.33
N GLY A 151 -8.17 14.06 -11.92
CA GLY A 151 -7.91 13.04 -12.94
C GLY A 151 -7.63 11.63 -12.41
N ASP A 152 -7.74 11.38 -11.10
CA ASP A 152 -7.57 10.06 -10.48
C ASP A 152 -8.84 9.20 -10.64
N LYS A 153 -9.10 8.77 -11.88
CA LYS A 153 -10.32 8.02 -12.26
C LYS A 153 -10.51 6.72 -11.46
N ASP A 154 -9.42 6.00 -11.19
CA ASP A 154 -9.45 4.72 -10.46
C ASP A 154 -9.29 4.87 -8.94
N LEU A 155 -9.14 6.11 -8.45
CA LEU A 155 -8.90 6.46 -7.05
C LEU A 155 -7.64 5.77 -6.48
N SER A 156 -6.66 5.50 -7.33
CA SER A 156 -5.43 4.80 -6.96
C SER A 156 -4.53 5.70 -6.12
N LEU A 157 -4.41 6.97 -6.51
CA LEU A 157 -3.64 7.96 -5.76
C LEU A 157 -4.31 8.25 -4.41
N LEU A 158 -5.64 8.35 -4.40
CA LEU A 158 -6.41 8.49 -3.16
C LEU A 158 -6.18 7.30 -2.21
N GLN A 159 -6.22 6.06 -2.72
CA GLN A 159 -5.95 4.87 -1.91
C GLN A 159 -4.52 4.87 -1.35
N LYS A 160 -3.53 5.23 -2.17
CA LYS A 160 -2.14 5.34 -1.74
C LYS A 160 -1.98 6.35 -0.61
N ARG A 161 -2.55 7.56 -0.76
CA ARG A 161 -2.53 8.60 0.29
C ARG A 161 -3.07 8.08 1.62
N TYR A 162 -4.22 7.41 1.60
CA TYR A 162 -4.82 6.84 2.80
C TYR A 162 -4.02 5.70 3.43
N ARG A 163 -3.30 4.93 2.63
CA ARG A 163 -2.38 3.89 3.12
C ARG A 163 -1.15 4.53 3.76
N ASP A 164 -0.59 5.57 3.15
CA ASP A 164 0.57 6.31 3.65
C ASP A 164 0.24 7.03 4.97
N GLU A 165 -0.90 7.74 5.06
CA GLU A 165 -1.38 8.34 6.31
C GLU A 165 -1.56 7.30 7.43
N TYR A 166 -2.04 6.10 7.08
CA TYR A 166 -2.19 5.02 8.05
C TYR A 166 -0.83 4.49 8.50
N LYS A 167 0.13 4.34 7.57
CA LYS A 167 1.51 3.98 7.88
C LYS A 167 2.16 4.99 8.83
N GLU A 168 2.02 6.29 8.56
CA GLU A 168 2.51 7.35 9.44
C GLU A 168 1.90 7.26 10.85
N LYS A 169 0.59 6.99 10.96
CA LYS A 169 -0.08 6.79 12.26
C LYS A 169 0.51 5.62 13.02
N LEU A 170 0.86 4.52 12.34
CA LEU A 170 1.48 3.35 12.97
C LEU A 170 2.92 3.63 13.41
N ILE A 171 3.66 4.42 12.64
CA ILE A 171 5.02 4.89 12.99
C ILE A 171 4.94 5.79 14.23
N LYS A 172 4.04 6.78 14.26
CA LYS A 172 3.84 7.67 15.41
C LYS A 172 3.46 6.91 16.70
N ARG A 173 2.75 5.80 16.57
CA ARG A 173 2.40 4.90 17.68
C ARG A 173 3.53 3.95 18.09
N GLY A 174 4.67 3.94 17.38
CA GLY A 174 5.77 2.99 17.62
C GLY A 174 5.44 1.54 17.26
N THR A 175 4.37 1.29 16.51
CA THR A 175 3.96 -0.07 16.11
C THR A 175 4.82 -0.61 14.97
N ILE A 176 5.29 0.28 14.08
CA ILE A 176 6.16 -0.03 12.94
C ILE A 176 7.37 0.91 13.00
N ALA A 177 8.53 0.44 12.57
CA ALA A 177 9.74 1.25 12.48
C ALA A 177 9.66 2.25 11.30
N PRO A 178 10.21 3.47 11.44
CA PRO A 178 10.24 4.48 10.38
C PRO A 178 11.31 4.14 9.33
N VAL A 179 11.10 3.05 8.60
CA VAL A 179 12.07 2.54 7.63
C VAL A 179 11.57 2.80 6.22
N ALA A 180 12.43 3.42 5.40
CA ALA A 180 12.21 3.54 3.97
C ALA A 180 12.56 2.24 3.24
N PRO A 181 11.94 1.95 2.07
CA PRO A 181 12.31 0.83 1.22
C PRO A 181 13.83 0.81 1.03
N VAL A 182 14.45 -0.36 1.17
CA VAL A 182 15.86 -0.54 0.82
C VAL A 182 15.85 -0.90 -0.66
N ASP A 183 16.47 -0.07 -1.51
CA ASP A 183 16.58 -0.36 -2.93
C ASP A 183 17.32 -1.70 -3.11
N GLU A 184 16.69 -2.66 -3.81
CA GLU A 184 17.22 -4.01 -4.01
C GLU A 184 18.52 -4.01 -4.86
N GLU A 185 18.86 -2.90 -5.52
CA GLU A 185 20.03 -2.76 -6.41
C GLU A 185 21.40 -2.84 -5.73
N MET A 186 21.48 -2.82 -4.39
CA MET A 186 22.74 -2.97 -3.65
C MET A 186 23.00 -4.40 -3.14
N THR A 187 22.26 -5.41 -3.63
CA THR A 187 22.38 -6.81 -3.19
C THR A 187 23.17 -7.72 -4.14
N GLU A 188 23.63 -7.22 -5.29
CA GLU A 188 24.49 -7.96 -6.21
C GLU A 188 25.93 -7.42 -6.23
N SER A 189 26.64 -7.50 -5.10
CA SER A 189 28.11 -7.54 -5.18
C SER A 189 28.52 -8.94 -5.62
N LYS A 190 28.82 -9.10 -6.93
CA LYS A 190 29.49 -10.28 -7.50
C LYS A 190 30.68 -10.69 -6.59
N PRO A 191 30.93 -12.00 -6.38
CA PRO A 191 32.12 -12.42 -5.65
C PRO A 191 33.36 -12.01 -6.44
N GLU A 192 34.25 -11.23 -5.81
CA GLU A 192 35.59 -10.96 -6.31
C GLU A 192 36.29 -12.31 -6.49
N LYS A 193 36.61 -12.61 -7.74
CA LYS A 193 37.35 -13.80 -8.14
C LYS A 193 38.79 -13.58 -7.69
N ASN A 194 39.22 -14.28 -6.65
CA ASN A 194 40.64 -14.41 -6.29
C ASN A 194 41.40 -14.91 -7.53
N THR A 195 42.16 -14.02 -8.17
CA THR A 195 43.22 -14.39 -9.11
C THR A 195 44.47 -14.70 -8.29
N SER A 196 44.58 -15.93 -7.82
CA SER A 196 45.89 -16.56 -7.70
C SER A 196 46.23 -17.08 -9.08
N ASP A 197 47.06 -16.36 -9.83
CA ASP A 197 47.77 -16.96 -10.95
C ASP A 197 49.23 -16.56 -10.88
N SER A 198 50.04 -17.59 -10.76
CA SER A 198 51.50 -17.60 -10.79
C SER A 198 51.96 -17.21 -12.18
N SER A 199 52.71 -16.11 -12.30
CA SER A 199 53.54 -15.88 -13.47
C SER A 199 54.97 -16.30 -13.13
N ASP A 200 55.36 -17.47 -13.63
CA ASP A 200 56.74 -17.87 -13.80
C ASP A 200 57.50 -16.79 -14.58
N GLU A 201 58.66 -16.39 -14.05
CA GLU A 201 59.61 -15.49 -14.69
C GLU A 201 60.30 -16.22 -15.86
N GLU A 202 59.75 -16.12 -17.07
CA GLU A 202 60.53 -16.32 -18.29
C GLU A 202 61.41 -15.09 -18.51
N LYS A 203 62.72 -15.27 -18.27
CA LYS A 203 63.75 -14.29 -18.64
C LYS A 203 64.01 -14.38 -20.15
N ASP A 204 63.54 -13.39 -20.89
CA ASP A 204 63.99 -13.06 -22.24
C ASP A 204 65.35 -12.34 -22.18
N ASP A 205 66.45 -13.10 -22.24
CA ASP A 205 67.79 -12.57 -22.56
C ASP A 205 68.04 -12.73 -24.08
N PHE A 206 67.20 -12.07 -24.88
CA PHE A 206 67.41 -11.89 -26.31
C PHE A 206 67.62 -10.39 -26.58
N PHE A 207 68.83 -9.87 -26.39
CA PHE A 207 69.45 -8.84 -27.24
C PHE A 207 70.90 -8.50 -26.81
N GLU A 208 71.77 -8.40 -27.83
CA GLU A 208 73.14 -7.83 -27.89
C GLU A 208 74.32 -8.75 -27.52
N LYS A 209 75.47 -8.79 -28.21
CA LYS A 209 75.98 -8.38 -29.53
C LYS A 209 77.48 -8.72 -29.50
N ALA A 210 78.01 -9.54 -30.41
CA ALA A 210 79.39 -9.50 -30.94
C ALA A 210 79.64 -10.68 -31.89
#